data_AF-A0A9W8N2L2-F1
#
_entry.id   AF-A0A9W8N2L2-F1
#
_cell.length_a   1.000
_cell.length_b   1.000
_cell.length_c   1.000
_cell.angle_alpha   90.00
_cell.angle_beta   90.00
_cell.angle_gamma   90.00
#
_symmetry.space_group_name_H-M   'P 1'
#
loop_
_entity.id
_entity.type
_entity.pdbx_description
1 polymer ?
#
loop_
_entity_poly.entity_id
_entity_poly.type
_entity_poly.pdbx_seq_one_letter_code
_entity_poly.pdbx_strand_id
1 'polypeptide(L)'
;MWLKKCRDDSETANWIKSNTKECSNCQSTIEKNGGCNHMTCKKCKHEFCWVCMGPWSEHGTAWYSCNRYDEKTGVEARDAQSRSRASLERYLHYYNRWANHEQSAKLSLDLYAKTEKKMEEMQITSALTWIEVQFMKKAVEEVDKCRQTLKWTYAMAYYLAKGNEKELFEDNQRDLEKAVEDLSELLESPIEAENIPTLRQNVTNKTVYVQKRNEIVLEDTANGFLEGRWRWNSVVEGFDDPEEVAI
;
A
#
# COMPACT_ATOMS: atom_id res chain seq x y z
N MET A 1 -6.01 -5.26 18.63
CA MET A 1 -4.56 -5.50 18.78
C MET A 1 -3.67 -4.44 18.12
N TRP A 2 -3.61 -4.33 16.78
CA TRP A 2 -2.71 -3.40 16.07
C TRP A 2 -2.76 -1.94 16.54
N LEU A 3 -3.95 -1.34 16.62
CA LEU A 3 -4.09 0.06 17.04
C LEU A 3 -3.60 0.31 18.47
N LYS A 4 -3.71 -0.68 19.37
CA LYS A 4 -3.16 -0.59 20.73
C LYS A 4 -1.64 -0.55 20.65
N LYS A 5 -1.03 -1.47 19.90
CA LYS A 5 0.41 -1.47 19.64
C LYS A 5 0.90 -0.14 19.04
N CYS A 6 0.17 0.43 18.08
CA CYS A 6 0.52 1.74 17.51
C CYS A 6 0.50 2.88 18.53
N ARG A 7 -0.38 2.82 19.54
CA ARG A 7 -0.42 3.81 20.63
C ARG A 7 0.74 3.58 21.61
N ASP A 8 0.97 2.33 21.99
CA ASP A 8 1.99 1.96 22.96
C ASP A 8 3.40 2.24 22.42
N ASP A 9 3.65 1.96 21.14
CA ASP A 9 4.94 2.22 20.46
C ASP A 9 4.97 3.58 19.74
N SER A 10 4.06 4.51 20.09
CA SER A 10 3.84 5.77 19.37
C SER A 10 5.05 6.70 19.37
N GLU A 11 5.87 6.71 20.43
CA GLU A 11 7.08 7.53 20.49
C GLU A 11 8.12 7.09 19.44
N THR A 12 8.29 5.78 19.24
CA THR A 12 9.17 5.22 18.19
C THR A 12 8.54 5.25 16.80
N ALA A 13 7.23 5.49 16.70
CA ALA A 13 6.52 5.57 15.43
C ALA A 13 6.39 7.02 14.92
N ASN A 14 6.35 8.00 15.83
CA ASN A 14 6.20 9.42 15.52
C ASN A 14 7.46 10.02 14.85
N TRP A 15 8.66 9.50 15.11
CA TRP A 15 9.89 10.02 14.48
C TRP A 15 9.94 9.80 12.95
N ILE A 16 9.21 8.81 12.42
CA ILE A 16 9.20 8.46 10.98
C ILE A 16 8.11 9.21 10.20
N LYS A 17 7.21 9.92 10.89
CA LYS A 17 6.06 10.61 10.27
C LYS A 17 6.47 11.91 9.57
N SER A 18 7.52 11.84 8.76
CA SER A 18 7.96 12.94 7.93
C SER A 18 7.20 12.92 6.60
N ASN A 19 6.47 14.00 6.32
CA ASN A 19 5.93 14.29 4.98
C ASN A 19 7.03 14.59 3.96
N THR A 20 8.28 14.60 4.43
CA THR A 20 9.44 15.05 3.70
C THR A 20 10.54 14.01 3.78
N LYS A 21 11.07 13.58 2.64
CA LYS A 21 12.20 12.64 2.55
C LYS A 21 13.26 13.20 1.62
N GLU A 22 14.46 12.64 1.65
CA GLU A 22 15.53 12.99 0.71
C GLU A 22 15.56 12.03 -0.47
N CYS A 23 15.81 12.55 -1.67
CA CYS A 23 16.05 11.71 -2.84
C CYS A 23 17.28 10.81 -2.62
N SER A 24 17.12 9.50 -2.77
CA SER A 24 18.21 8.53 -2.64
C SER A 24 19.36 8.75 -3.63
N ASN A 25 19.11 9.42 -4.76
CA ASN A 25 20.11 9.67 -5.79
C ASN A 25 20.81 11.05 -5.66
N CYS A 26 20.08 12.11 -5.31
CA CYS A 26 20.64 13.48 -5.32
C CYS A 26 20.44 14.28 -4.02
N GLN A 27 19.90 13.64 -2.98
CA GLN A 27 19.67 14.18 -1.63
C GLN A 27 18.79 15.43 -1.58
N SER A 28 18.15 15.82 -2.68
CA SER A 28 17.17 16.91 -2.64
C SER A 28 15.99 16.51 -1.77
N THR A 29 15.54 17.44 -0.94
CA THR A 29 14.32 17.32 -0.15
C THR A 29 13.08 17.19 -1.05
N ILE A 30 12.25 16.19 -0.78
CA ILE A 30 11.01 15.86 -1.50
C ILE A 30 9.87 15.78 -0.50
N GLU A 31 8.81 16.52 -0.76
CA GLU A 31 7.54 16.46 -0.01
C GLU A 31 6.54 15.54 -0.72
N LYS A 32 5.82 14.72 0.04
CA LYS A 32 4.74 13.88 -0.49
C LYS A 32 3.54 14.76 -0.87
N ASN A 33 3.23 14.84 -2.15
CA ASN A 33 2.20 15.74 -2.71
C ASN A 33 1.01 15.00 -3.38
N GLY A 34 0.84 13.71 -3.08
CA GLY A 34 -0.16 12.83 -3.67
C GLY A 34 -0.33 11.53 -2.89
N GLY A 35 -1.28 10.71 -3.33
CA GLY A 35 -1.54 9.40 -2.74
C GLY A 35 -0.60 8.32 -3.27
N CYS A 36 -0.12 8.49 -4.51
CA CYS A 36 0.76 7.56 -5.21
C CYS A 36 2.12 7.40 -4.51
N ASN A 37 2.60 6.15 -4.45
CA ASN A 37 3.93 5.82 -3.93
C ASN A 37 5.01 5.84 -5.02
N HIS A 38 4.65 5.86 -6.30
CA HIS A 38 5.58 6.10 -7.40
C HIS A 38 5.94 7.59 -7.45
N MET A 39 7.18 7.92 -7.12
CA MET A 39 7.67 9.30 -7.05
C MET A 39 8.78 9.56 -8.06
N THR A 40 8.68 10.66 -8.80
CA THR A 40 9.76 11.15 -9.67
C THR A 40 10.43 12.37 -9.06
N CYS A 41 11.74 12.29 -8.81
CA CYS A 41 12.50 13.42 -8.26
C CYS A 41 12.53 14.61 -9.24
N LYS A 42 12.06 15.78 -8.81
CA LYS A 42 12.01 16.98 -9.68
C LYS A 42 13.38 17.44 -10.18
N LYS A 43 14.43 17.28 -9.34
CA LYS A 43 15.83 17.69 -9.63
C LYS A 43 16.56 16.73 -10.58
N CYS A 44 16.68 15.44 -10.23
CA CYS A 44 17.46 14.47 -11.01
C CYS A 44 16.64 13.48 -11.85
N LYS A 45 15.30 13.57 -11.83
CA LYS A 45 14.36 12.70 -12.56
C LYS A 45 14.40 11.22 -12.19
N HIS A 46 15.12 10.84 -11.13
CA HIS A 46 15.11 9.48 -10.61
C HIS A 46 13.71 9.10 -10.10
N GLU A 47 13.23 7.92 -10.51
CA GLU A 47 11.95 7.33 -10.11
C GLU A 47 12.17 6.29 -9.00
N PHE A 48 11.43 6.44 -7.91
CA PHE A 48 11.60 5.63 -6.71
C PHE A 48 10.27 5.41 -5.98
N CYS A 49 10.25 4.40 -5.12
CA CYS A 49 9.12 4.15 -4.24
C CYS A 49 9.23 4.97 -2.95
N TRP A 50 8.19 5.74 -2.62
CA TRP A 50 8.14 6.55 -1.40
C TRP A 50 8.31 5.73 -0.11
N VAL A 51 7.87 4.46 -0.11
CA VAL A 51 7.89 3.61 1.07
C VAL A 51 9.29 3.11 1.37
N CYS A 52 9.92 2.40 0.43
CA CYS A 52 11.24 1.77 0.64
C CYS A 52 12.42 2.62 0.19
N MET A 53 12.19 3.73 -0.53
CA MET A 53 13.22 4.57 -1.16
C MET A 53 14.07 3.85 -2.23
N GLY A 54 13.67 2.64 -2.63
CA GLY A 54 14.29 1.86 -3.70
C GLY A 54 13.81 2.29 -5.09
N PRO A 55 14.53 1.88 -6.15
CA PRO A 55 14.20 2.22 -7.52
C PRO A 55 12.83 1.67 -7.94
N TRP A 56 12.04 2.49 -8.62
CA TRP A 56 10.70 2.06 -9.05
C TRP A 56 10.75 0.94 -10.09
N SER A 57 11.76 0.93 -10.96
CA SER A 57 11.94 -0.06 -12.03
C SER A 57 12.03 -1.51 -11.56
N GLU A 58 12.38 -1.75 -10.28
CA GLU A 58 12.43 -3.09 -9.71
C GLU A 58 11.07 -3.57 -9.20
N HIS A 59 10.12 -2.65 -8.95
CA HIS A 59 8.80 -2.98 -8.43
C HIS A 59 7.95 -3.72 -9.49
N GLY A 60 7.36 -4.84 -9.09
CA GLY A 60 6.59 -5.73 -9.97
C GLY A 60 7.42 -6.81 -10.65
N THR A 61 8.73 -6.87 -10.41
CA THR A 61 9.56 -8.03 -10.79
C THR A 61 9.39 -9.17 -9.79
N ALA A 62 9.60 -10.41 -10.23
CA ALA A 62 9.41 -11.59 -9.37
C ALA A 62 10.43 -11.69 -8.22
N TRP A 63 11.59 -11.02 -8.35
CA TRP A 63 12.70 -11.12 -7.41
C TRP A 63 12.75 -9.97 -6.39
N TYR A 64 12.01 -8.87 -6.64
CA TYR A 64 11.97 -7.72 -5.75
C TYR A 64 10.63 -7.63 -5.02
N SER A 65 10.66 -7.65 -3.68
CA SER A 65 9.45 -7.55 -2.85
C SER A 65 9.61 -6.45 -1.81
N CYS A 66 9.07 -5.28 -2.11
CA CYS A 66 9.04 -4.14 -1.18
C CYS A 66 8.14 -4.42 0.04
N ASN A 67 7.07 -5.20 -0.11
CA ASN A 67 6.09 -5.40 0.96
C ASN A 67 6.55 -6.38 2.06
N ARG A 68 7.42 -7.34 1.73
CA ARG A 68 7.90 -8.37 2.66
C ARG A 68 9.02 -7.86 3.57
N TYR A 69 9.04 -8.31 4.82
CA TYR A 69 10.15 -8.06 5.73
C TYR A 69 11.13 -9.23 5.69
N ASP A 70 12.40 -8.98 5.36
CA ASP A 70 13.42 -10.03 5.35
C ASP A 70 14.00 -10.26 6.76
N GLU A 71 13.45 -11.28 7.43
CA GLU A 71 13.88 -11.69 8.77
C GLU A 71 15.31 -12.23 8.81
N LYS A 72 15.94 -12.60 7.67
CA LYS A 72 17.31 -13.14 7.65
C LYS A 72 18.35 -12.16 8.19
N THR A 73 18.10 -10.86 8.04
CA THR A 73 18.95 -9.80 8.60
C THR A 73 18.97 -9.80 10.14
N GLY A 74 17.96 -10.39 10.80
CA GLY A 74 17.85 -10.50 12.25
C GLY A 74 18.32 -11.83 12.85
N VAL A 75 18.53 -12.89 12.05
CA VAL A 75 18.86 -14.24 12.57
C VAL A 75 20.28 -14.33 13.16
N GLU A 76 21.16 -13.38 12.84
CA GLU A 76 22.52 -13.29 13.41
C GLU A 76 22.57 -12.62 14.81
N ALA A 77 21.40 -12.20 15.33
CA ALA A 77 21.22 -11.55 16.64
C ALA A 77 21.45 -12.50 17.83
N ARG A 78 22.71 -12.71 18.22
CA ARG A 78 23.08 -13.62 19.32
C ARG A 78 22.75 -13.10 20.72
N ASP A 79 22.51 -11.79 20.89
CA ASP A 79 22.25 -11.15 22.19
C ASP A 79 20.81 -10.58 22.33
N ALA A 80 20.42 -10.22 23.56
CA ALA A 80 19.08 -9.70 23.83
C ALA A 80 18.81 -8.34 23.17
N GLN A 81 19.85 -7.53 22.99
CA GLN A 81 19.75 -6.20 22.39
C GLN A 81 19.44 -6.27 20.90
N SER A 82 20.09 -7.19 20.19
CA SER A 82 19.88 -7.44 18.76
C SER A 82 18.49 -8.01 18.47
N ARG A 83 17.93 -8.87 19.35
CA ARG A 83 16.52 -9.32 19.25
C ARG A 83 15.51 -8.19 19.41
N SER A 84 15.74 -7.28 20.37
CA SER A 84 14.90 -6.10 20.59
C SER A 84 14.93 -5.18 19.36
N ARG A 85 16.12 -4.96 18.80
CA ARG A 85 16.31 -4.17 17.58
C ARG A 85 15.59 -4.79 16.37
N ALA A 86 15.77 -6.09 16.13
CA ALA A 86 15.09 -6.79 15.03
C ALA A 86 13.56 -6.72 15.18
N SER A 87 13.04 -6.86 16.40
CA SER A 87 11.61 -6.73 16.68
C SER A 87 11.08 -5.32 16.38
N LEU A 88 11.87 -4.30 16.72
CA LEU A 88 11.56 -2.91 16.41
C LEU A 88 11.61 -2.65 14.90
N GLU A 89 12.67 -3.06 14.20
CA GLU A 89 12.81 -2.90 12.75
C GLU A 89 11.64 -3.57 12.01
N ARG A 90 11.27 -4.78 12.43
CA ARG A 90 10.08 -5.47 11.92
C ARG A 90 8.81 -4.65 12.16
N TYR A 91 8.59 -4.15 13.39
CA TYR A 91 7.43 -3.29 13.67
C TYR A 91 7.40 -2.05 12.77
N LEU A 92 8.53 -1.34 12.66
CA LEU A 92 8.64 -0.14 11.83
C LEU A 92 8.38 -0.44 10.35
N HIS A 93 8.82 -1.59 9.84
CA HIS A 93 8.53 -2.03 8.46
C HIS A 93 7.02 -2.07 8.18
N TYR A 94 6.25 -2.77 9.02
CA TYR A 94 4.81 -2.91 8.84
C TYR A 94 4.05 -1.62 9.22
N TYR A 95 4.50 -0.91 10.27
CA TYR A 95 3.92 0.37 10.67
C TYR A 95 4.05 1.43 9.58
N ASN A 96 5.23 1.58 8.98
CA ASN A 96 5.45 2.58 7.94
C ASN A 96 4.53 2.37 6.74
N ARG A 97 4.29 1.12 6.34
CA ARG A 97 3.38 0.77 5.25
C ARG A 97 1.92 1.00 5.63
N TRP A 98 1.51 0.56 6.82
CA TRP A 98 0.18 0.84 7.38
C TRP A 98 -0.11 2.34 7.44
N ALA A 99 0.79 3.13 8.02
CA ALA A 99 0.66 4.57 8.19
C ALA A 99 0.68 5.29 6.84
N ASN A 100 1.47 4.81 5.88
CA ASN A 100 1.50 5.35 4.52
C ASN A 100 0.14 5.18 3.82
N HIS A 101 -0.49 4.00 3.91
CA HIS A 101 -1.84 3.81 3.36
C HIS A 101 -2.89 4.62 4.12
N GLU A 102 -2.79 4.73 5.45
CA GLU A 102 -3.67 5.61 6.23
C GLU A 102 -3.55 7.07 5.78
N GLN A 103 -2.32 7.54 5.53
CA GLN A 103 -2.07 8.89 5.06
C GLN A 103 -2.57 9.10 3.62
N SER A 104 -2.27 8.18 2.70
CA SER A 104 -2.77 8.27 1.32
C SER A 104 -4.30 8.27 1.28
N ALA A 105 -4.98 7.57 2.19
CA ALA A 105 -6.43 7.64 2.35
C ALA A 105 -6.92 9.00 2.85
N LYS A 106 -6.15 9.74 3.65
CA LYS A 106 -6.49 11.13 4.03
C LYS A 106 -6.31 12.12 2.89
N LEU A 107 -5.33 11.86 2.02
CA LEU A 107 -5.10 12.64 0.79
C LEU A 107 -6.13 12.33 -0.32
N SER A 108 -6.98 11.31 -0.15
CA SER A 108 -8.03 10.97 -1.11
C SER A 108 -9.02 12.11 -1.34
N LEU A 109 -9.32 12.94 -0.31
CA LEU A 109 -10.21 14.09 -0.45
C LEU A 109 -9.71 15.10 -1.49
N ASP A 110 -8.42 15.37 -1.49
CA ASP A 110 -7.78 16.24 -2.48
C ASP A 110 -7.77 15.58 -3.87
N LEU A 111 -7.56 14.26 -3.93
CA LEU A 111 -7.67 13.49 -5.17
C LEU A 111 -9.09 13.56 -5.76
N TYR A 112 -10.14 13.39 -4.95
CA TYR A 112 -11.54 13.55 -5.39
C TYR A 112 -11.77 14.95 -5.96
N ALA A 113 -11.37 16.00 -5.23
CA ALA A 113 -11.57 17.38 -5.68
C ALA A 113 -10.83 17.67 -6.99
N LYS A 114 -9.61 17.16 -7.16
CA LYS A 114 -8.84 17.27 -8.41
C LYS A 114 -9.50 16.48 -9.54
N THR A 115 -10.01 15.29 -9.25
CA THR A 115 -10.71 14.44 -10.22
C THR A 115 -12.00 15.05 -10.72
N GLU A 116 -12.81 15.67 -9.85
CA GLU A 116 -14.03 16.37 -10.26
C GLU A 116 -13.71 17.53 -11.20
N LYS A 117 -12.70 18.35 -10.89
CA LYS A 117 -12.23 19.42 -11.80
C LYS A 117 -11.78 18.87 -13.14
N LYS A 118 -11.00 17.78 -13.13
CA LYS A 118 -10.57 17.06 -14.33
C LYS A 118 -11.77 16.57 -15.17
N MET A 119 -12.83 16.08 -14.52
CA MET A 119 -14.06 15.63 -15.18
C MET A 119 -14.82 16.80 -15.81
N GLU A 120 -14.89 17.96 -15.17
CA GLU A 120 -15.47 19.19 -15.73
C GLU A 120 -14.66 19.67 -16.95
N GLU A 121 -13.33 19.72 -16.84
CA GLU A 121 -12.44 20.08 -17.94
C GLU A 121 -12.62 19.16 -19.15
N MET A 122 -12.76 17.85 -18.93
CA MET A 122 -13.07 16.90 -20.01
C MET A 122 -14.40 17.20 -20.70
N GLN A 123 -15.45 17.57 -19.97
CA GLN A 123 -16.75 17.90 -20.57
C GLN A 123 -16.71 19.19 -21.40
N ILE A 124 -15.87 20.16 -21.01
CA ILE A 124 -15.75 21.44 -21.72
C ILE A 124 -14.86 21.31 -22.95
N THR A 125 -13.74 20.58 -22.83
CA THR A 125 -12.71 20.47 -23.88
C THR A 125 -12.94 19.33 -24.85
N SER A 126 -13.88 18.43 -24.55
CA SER A 126 -14.27 17.32 -25.42
C SER A 126 -15.78 17.23 -25.56
N ALA A 127 -16.28 16.43 -26.51
CA ALA A 127 -17.71 16.21 -26.70
C ALA A 127 -18.31 15.16 -25.73
N LEU A 128 -17.62 14.82 -24.64
CA LEU A 128 -18.07 13.81 -23.69
C LEU A 128 -19.19 14.32 -22.78
N THR A 129 -20.17 13.46 -22.55
CA THR A 129 -21.27 13.72 -21.62
C THR A 129 -20.87 13.47 -20.16
N TRP A 130 -21.70 13.97 -19.22
CA TRP A 130 -21.51 13.73 -17.79
C TRP A 130 -21.39 12.25 -17.41
N ILE A 131 -22.14 11.38 -18.09
CA ILE A 131 -22.10 9.92 -17.85
C ILE A 131 -20.75 9.34 -18.30
N GLU A 132 -20.17 9.87 -19.37
CA GLU A 132 -18.95 9.35 -19.97
C GLU A 132 -17.69 9.67 -19.18
N VAL A 133 -17.72 10.66 -18.29
CA VAL A 133 -16.59 10.99 -17.40
C VAL A 133 -16.66 10.30 -16.03
N GLN A 134 -17.77 9.62 -15.70
CA GLN A 134 -17.95 8.95 -14.40
C GLN A 134 -16.93 7.84 -14.11
N PHE A 135 -16.21 7.33 -15.12
CA PHE A 135 -15.18 6.32 -14.93
C PHE A 135 -14.04 6.81 -14.02
N MET A 136 -13.74 8.11 -14.04
CA MET A 136 -12.71 8.70 -13.18
C MET A 136 -13.11 8.64 -11.71
N LYS A 137 -14.34 9.01 -11.39
CA LYS A 137 -14.87 8.93 -10.03
C LYS A 137 -14.85 7.50 -9.50
N LYS A 138 -15.34 6.53 -10.30
CA LYS A 138 -15.30 5.10 -9.94
C LYS A 138 -13.88 4.61 -9.67
N ALA A 139 -12.92 5.05 -10.46
CA ALA A 139 -11.52 4.69 -10.27
C ALA A 139 -10.94 5.24 -8.96
N VAL A 140 -11.25 6.50 -8.60
CA VAL A 140 -10.83 7.08 -7.30
C VAL A 140 -11.45 6.32 -6.13
N GLU A 141 -12.75 6.00 -6.21
CA GLU A 141 -13.47 5.22 -5.20
C GLU A 141 -12.83 3.84 -4.99
N GLU A 142 -12.48 3.14 -6.08
CA GLU A 142 -11.83 1.83 -5.99
C GLU A 142 -10.41 1.92 -5.43
N VAL A 143 -9.64 2.95 -5.78
CA VAL A 143 -8.31 3.20 -5.18
C VAL A 143 -8.44 3.43 -3.67
N ASP A 144 -9.36 4.27 -3.21
CA ASP A 144 -9.54 4.53 -1.78
C ASP A 144 -9.92 3.25 -1.01
N LYS A 145 -10.89 2.50 -1.53
CA LYS A 145 -11.31 1.21 -0.98
C LYS A 145 -10.12 0.23 -0.86
N CYS A 146 -9.33 0.08 -1.91
CA CYS A 146 -8.19 -0.84 -1.92
C CYS A 146 -7.05 -0.37 -1.01
N ARG A 147 -6.84 0.95 -0.86
CA ARG A 147 -5.88 1.49 0.13
C ARG A 147 -6.31 1.14 1.56
N GLN A 148 -7.62 1.13 1.86
CA GLN A 148 -8.11 0.65 3.16
C GLN A 148 -7.87 -0.84 3.36
N THR A 149 -8.10 -1.68 2.35
CA THR A 149 -7.73 -3.10 2.41
C THR A 149 -6.24 -3.26 2.67
N LEU A 150 -5.38 -2.65 1.85
CA LEU A 150 -3.92 -2.73 1.97
C LEU A 150 -3.40 -2.28 3.34
N LYS A 151 -3.96 -1.20 3.90
CA LYS A 151 -3.66 -0.78 5.27
C LYS A 151 -3.83 -1.95 6.24
N TRP A 152 -4.96 -2.64 6.19
CA TRP A 152 -5.25 -3.73 7.12
C TRP A 152 -4.51 -5.04 6.80
N THR A 153 -4.15 -5.29 5.54
CA THR A 153 -3.29 -6.43 5.21
C THR A 153 -1.91 -6.30 5.84
N TYR A 154 -1.33 -5.09 5.95
CA TYR A 154 -0.08 -4.89 6.67
C TYR A 154 -0.19 -5.11 8.18
N ALA A 155 -1.30 -4.72 8.78
CA ALA A 155 -1.57 -5.01 10.18
C ALA A 155 -1.67 -6.53 10.41
N MET A 156 -2.36 -7.26 9.53
CA MET A 156 -2.47 -8.72 9.59
C MET A 156 -1.12 -9.41 9.37
N ALA A 157 -0.37 -9.03 8.32
CA ALA A 157 0.93 -9.62 7.99
C ALA A 157 1.97 -9.49 9.13
N TYR A 158 1.88 -8.43 9.93
CA TYR A 158 2.69 -8.28 11.14
C TYR A 158 2.43 -9.41 12.13
N TYR A 159 1.17 -9.84 12.32
CA TYR A 159 0.80 -10.88 13.27
C TYR A 159 0.83 -12.30 12.69
N LEU A 160 0.85 -12.47 11.37
CA LEU A 160 1.00 -13.79 10.75
C LEU A 160 2.37 -14.40 11.10
N ALA A 161 2.33 -15.65 11.55
CA ALA A 161 3.49 -16.51 11.69
C ALA A 161 4.09 -16.82 10.32
N LYS A 162 5.40 -17.08 10.30
CA LYS A 162 6.11 -17.43 9.08
C LYS A 162 5.66 -18.81 8.60
N GLY A 163 5.42 -18.92 7.29
CA GLY A 163 5.04 -20.16 6.64
C GLY A 163 4.54 -19.90 5.22
N ASN A 164 4.24 -20.97 4.49
CA ASN A 164 3.81 -20.90 3.10
C ASN A 164 2.56 -20.02 2.93
N GLU A 165 1.61 -20.10 3.86
CA GLU A 165 0.38 -19.31 3.83
C GLU A 165 0.64 -17.81 3.92
N LYS A 166 1.60 -17.40 4.77
CA LYS A 166 2.01 -16.00 4.85
C LYS A 166 2.67 -15.54 3.55
N GLU A 167 3.50 -16.39 2.93
CA GLU A 167 4.15 -16.05 1.67
C GLU A 167 3.11 -15.84 0.56
N LEU A 168 2.14 -16.75 0.42
CA LEU A 168 1.03 -16.63 -0.52
C LEU A 168 0.19 -15.36 -0.28
N PHE A 169 -0.13 -15.08 0.99
CA PHE A 169 -0.82 -13.85 1.38
C PHE A 169 -0.02 -12.59 0.96
N GLU A 170 1.28 -12.59 1.20
CA GLU A 170 2.16 -11.47 0.83
C GLU A 170 2.35 -11.34 -0.69
N ASP A 171 2.23 -12.42 -1.47
CA ASP A 171 2.19 -12.34 -2.94
C ASP A 171 0.89 -11.68 -3.42
N ASN A 172 -0.26 -12.11 -2.88
CA ASN A 172 -1.55 -11.47 -3.18
C ASN A 172 -1.57 -9.99 -2.78
N GLN A 173 -0.99 -9.65 -1.62
CA GLN A 173 -0.82 -8.26 -1.17
C GLN A 173 0.03 -7.45 -2.15
N ARG A 174 1.17 -7.98 -2.59
CA ARG A 174 2.06 -7.31 -3.56
C ARG A 174 1.33 -7.02 -4.87
N ASP A 175 0.59 -7.99 -5.38
CA ASP A 175 -0.13 -7.86 -6.64
C ASP A 175 -1.24 -6.79 -6.56
N LEU A 176 -1.95 -6.73 -5.42
CA LEU A 176 -2.91 -5.66 -5.16
C LEU A 176 -2.22 -4.30 -5.03
N GLU A 177 -1.11 -4.20 -4.30
CA GLU A 177 -0.38 -2.95 -4.12
C GLU A 177 0.09 -2.38 -5.47
N LYS A 178 0.71 -3.21 -6.32
CA LYS A 178 1.13 -2.78 -7.66
C LYS A 178 -0.05 -2.31 -8.51
N ALA A 179 -1.17 -3.04 -8.47
CA ALA A 179 -2.37 -2.66 -9.22
C ALA A 179 -2.91 -1.30 -8.77
N VAL A 180 -2.96 -1.05 -7.45
CA VAL A 180 -3.45 0.21 -6.87
C VAL A 180 -2.55 1.38 -7.25
N GLU A 181 -1.22 1.22 -7.16
CA GLU A 181 -0.30 2.31 -7.50
C GLU A 181 -0.33 2.62 -9.01
N ASP A 182 -0.46 1.61 -9.87
CA ASP A 182 -0.62 1.82 -11.31
C ASP A 182 -1.90 2.58 -11.68
N LEU A 183 -3.01 2.33 -10.97
CA LEU A 183 -4.25 3.07 -11.18
C LEU A 183 -4.14 4.49 -10.61
N SER A 184 -3.51 4.65 -9.44
CA SER A 184 -3.27 5.94 -8.81
C SER A 184 -2.42 6.86 -9.70
N GLU A 185 -1.40 6.32 -10.37
CA GLU A 185 -0.56 7.07 -11.30
C GLU A 185 -1.36 7.60 -12.50
N LEU A 186 -2.24 6.78 -13.08
CA LEU A 186 -3.12 7.24 -14.17
C LEU A 186 -4.06 8.36 -13.71
N LEU A 187 -4.56 8.30 -12.48
CA LEU A 187 -5.45 9.33 -11.92
C LEU A 187 -4.72 10.64 -11.63
N GLU A 188 -3.45 10.57 -11.23
CA GLU A 188 -2.62 11.76 -10.96
C GLU A 188 -2.04 12.38 -12.25
N SER A 189 -1.97 11.62 -13.36
CA SER A 189 -1.45 12.07 -14.66
C SER A 189 -2.25 13.25 -15.25
N PRO A 190 -1.59 14.17 -16.02
CA PRO A 190 -2.28 15.24 -16.73
C PRO A 190 -3.30 14.72 -17.75
N ILE A 191 -4.37 15.48 -17.99
CA ILE A 191 -5.36 15.17 -19.03
C ILE A 191 -5.05 16.00 -20.27
N GLU A 192 -4.88 15.31 -21.39
CA GLU A 192 -4.73 15.90 -22.71
C GLU A 192 -5.91 15.43 -23.57
N ALA A 193 -6.56 16.35 -24.28
CA ALA A 193 -7.81 16.07 -25.00
C ALA A 193 -7.68 14.93 -26.04
N GLU A 194 -6.52 14.84 -26.70
CA GLU A 194 -6.21 13.79 -27.68
C GLU A 194 -6.08 12.40 -27.05
N ASN A 195 -5.75 12.32 -25.77
CA ASN A 195 -5.49 11.07 -25.05
C ASN A 195 -6.72 10.56 -24.27
N ILE A 196 -7.83 11.31 -24.25
CA ILE A 196 -9.04 10.96 -23.47
C ILE A 196 -9.58 9.56 -23.78
N PRO A 197 -9.73 9.10 -25.05
CA PRO A 197 -10.24 7.76 -25.33
C PRO A 197 -9.33 6.66 -24.75
N THR A 198 -8.02 6.81 -24.92
CA THR A 198 -7.00 5.89 -24.41
C THR A 198 -6.96 5.91 -22.88
N LEU A 199 -7.03 7.09 -22.27
CA LEU A 199 -7.10 7.27 -20.82
C LEU A 199 -8.34 6.56 -20.25
N ARG A 200 -9.52 6.76 -20.86
CA ARG A 200 -10.77 6.10 -20.46
C ARG A 200 -10.63 4.58 -20.48
N GLN A 201 -10.08 4.04 -21.57
CA GLN A 201 -9.86 2.60 -21.70
C GLN A 201 -8.90 2.08 -20.62
N ASN A 202 -7.76 2.76 -20.41
CA ASN A 202 -6.73 2.36 -19.47
C ASN A 202 -7.22 2.42 -18.02
N VAL A 203 -7.86 3.53 -17.62
CA VAL A 203 -8.43 3.71 -16.27
C VAL A 203 -9.51 2.67 -16.02
N THR A 204 -10.41 2.43 -16.98
CA THR A 204 -11.47 1.42 -16.81
C THR A 204 -10.89 0.02 -16.63
N ASN A 205 -9.95 -0.38 -17.50
CA ASN A 205 -9.30 -1.69 -17.43
C ASN A 205 -8.55 -1.89 -16.10
N LYS A 206 -7.77 -0.89 -15.68
CA LYS A 206 -7.03 -0.96 -14.41
C LYS A 206 -7.97 -0.93 -13.20
N THR A 207 -9.08 -0.21 -13.26
CA THR A 207 -10.10 -0.22 -12.19
C THR A 207 -10.65 -1.62 -11.98
N VAL A 208 -11.05 -2.31 -13.05
CA VAL A 208 -11.54 -3.69 -12.98
C VAL A 208 -10.46 -4.64 -12.44
N TYR A 209 -9.21 -4.48 -12.88
CA TYR A 209 -8.11 -5.31 -12.42
C TYR A 209 -7.82 -5.11 -10.91
N VAL A 210 -7.78 -3.86 -10.45
CA VAL A 210 -7.61 -3.51 -9.03
C VAL A 210 -8.74 -4.11 -8.19
N GLN A 211 -9.99 -3.96 -8.63
CA GLN A 211 -11.14 -4.57 -7.97
C GLN A 211 -10.96 -6.07 -7.84
N LYS A 212 -10.55 -6.76 -8.92
CA LYS A 212 -10.39 -8.21 -8.89
C LYS A 212 -9.27 -8.67 -7.95
N ARG A 213 -8.14 -7.93 -7.89
CA ARG A 213 -7.06 -8.23 -6.95
C ARG A 213 -7.50 -8.03 -5.50
N ASN A 214 -8.30 -7.01 -5.24
CA ASN A 214 -8.86 -6.74 -3.93
C ASN A 214 -9.80 -7.86 -3.48
N GLU A 215 -10.69 -8.32 -4.36
CA GLU A 215 -11.56 -9.48 -4.14
C GLU A 215 -10.74 -10.73 -3.81
N ILE A 216 -9.70 -11.04 -4.59
CA ILE A 216 -8.84 -12.21 -4.34
C ILE A 216 -8.21 -12.15 -2.95
N VAL A 217 -7.64 -11.02 -2.56
CA VAL A 217 -7.04 -10.84 -1.22
C VAL A 217 -8.09 -11.07 -0.14
N LEU A 218 -9.27 -10.46 -0.26
CA LEU A 218 -10.32 -10.55 0.75
C LEU A 218 -10.92 -11.97 0.84
N GLU A 219 -11.21 -12.59 -0.30
CA GLU A 219 -11.77 -13.95 -0.39
C GLU A 219 -10.79 -14.99 0.14
N ASP A 220 -9.51 -14.96 -0.27
CA ASP A 220 -8.50 -15.89 0.23
C ASP A 220 -8.27 -15.71 1.73
N THR A 221 -8.22 -14.46 2.21
CA THR A 221 -8.11 -14.15 3.65
C THR A 221 -9.28 -14.73 4.43
N ALA A 222 -10.51 -14.52 3.95
CA ALA A 222 -11.73 -15.01 4.60
C ALA A 222 -11.81 -16.54 4.59
N ASN A 223 -11.53 -17.18 3.45
CA ASN A 223 -11.52 -18.64 3.33
C ASN A 223 -10.44 -19.26 4.23
N GLY A 224 -9.23 -18.68 4.24
CA GLY A 224 -8.17 -19.15 5.13
C GLY A 224 -8.52 -19.02 6.60
N PHE A 225 -9.37 -18.07 6.97
CA PHE A 225 -9.89 -17.98 8.33
C PHE A 225 -10.90 -19.10 8.62
N LEU A 226 -11.87 -19.32 7.73
CA LEU A 226 -12.86 -20.40 7.88
C LEU A 226 -12.23 -21.80 7.92
N GLU A 227 -11.13 -21.98 7.22
CA GLU A 227 -10.37 -23.23 7.15
C GLU A 227 -9.37 -23.41 8.30
N GLY A 228 -9.17 -22.41 9.16
CA GLY A 228 -8.14 -22.45 10.22
C GLY A 228 -6.69 -22.45 9.69
N ARG A 229 -6.49 -21.88 8.50
CA ARG A 229 -5.21 -21.87 7.76
C ARG A 229 -4.19 -20.91 8.37
N TRP A 230 -4.66 -19.81 8.99
CA TRP A 230 -3.80 -18.76 9.53
C TRP A 230 -3.18 -19.16 10.86
N ARG A 231 -1.86 -19.02 10.94
CA ARG A 231 -1.08 -19.15 12.19
C ARG A 231 -0.57 -17.78 12.61
N TRP A 232 -0.60 -17.51 13.90
CA TRP A 232 -0.24 -16.20 14.46
C TRP A 232 1.05 -16.27 15.27
N ASN A 233 1.84 -15.19 15.28
CA ASN A 233 3.09 -15.09 16.04
C ASN A 233 2.92 -14.45 17.43
N SER A 234 1.69 -14.14 17.80
CA SER A 234 1.29 -13.63 19.11
C SER A 234 -0.11 -14.12 19.42
N VAL A 235 -0.45 -14.20 20.70
CA VAL A 235 -1.83 -14.46 21.14
C VAL A 235 -2.75 -13.39 20.53
N VAL A 236 -3.72 -13.81 19.72
CA VAL A 236 -4.73 -12.95 19.11
C VAL A 236 -6.06 -13.19 19.84
N GLU A 237 -6.46 -12.26 20.71
CA GLU A 237 -7.73 -12.32 21.45
C GLU A 237 -8.91 -12.66 20.51
N GLY A 238 -9.57 -13.79 20.77
CA GLY A 238 -10.71 -14.28 20.00
C GLY A 238 -10.38 -15.27 18.86
N PHE A 239 -9.10 -15.60 18.65
CA PHE A 239 -8.64 -16.49 17.56
C PHE A 239 -7.79 -17.67 18.02
N ASP A 240 -7.26 -17.65 19.25
CA ASP A 240 -6.51 -18.78 19.80
C ASP A 240 -7.47 -19.80 20.45
N ASP A 241 -7.16 -21.08 20.26
CA ASP A 241 -7.84 -22.18 20.94
C ASP A 241 -7.49 -22.12 22.44
N PRO A 242 -8.47 -22.11 23.37
CA PRO A 242 -8.21 -22.12 24.80
C PRO A 242 -7.24 -23.22 25.26
N GLU A 243 -7.07 -24.30 24.48
CA GLU A 243 -6.18 -25.41 24.76
C GLU A 243 -4.70 -25.19 24.36
N GLU A 244 -4.37 -24.28 23.43
CA GLU A 244 -2.98 -23.96 23.05
C GLU A 244 -2.29 -23.00 24.04
N VAL A 245 -3.04 -22.39 24.96
CA VAL A 245 -2.52 -21.42 25.96
C VAL A 245 -2.00 -22.14 27.23
N ALA A 246 -2.09 -23.47 27.30
CA ALA A 246 -1.83 -24.26 28.51
C ALA A 246 -0.54 -25.12 28.49
N ILE A 247 0.48 -24.77 27.68
CA ILE A 247 1.80 -25.44 27.70
C ILE A 247 2.92 -24.42 27.93
#